data_AF-A0A2E7CJX6-F1
#
_entry.id   AF-A0A2E7CJX6-F1
#
_cell.length_a   1.000
_cell.length_b   1.000
_cell.length_c   1.000
_cell.angle_alpha   90.00
_cell.angle_beta   90.00
_cell.angle_gamma   90.00
#
_symmetry.space_group_name_H-M   'P 1'
#
loop_
_entity.id
_entity.type
_entity.pdbx_description
1 polymer ?
#
loop_
_entity_poly.entity_id
_entity_poly.type
_entity_poly.pdbx_seq_one_letter_code
_entity_poly.pdbx_strand_id
1 'polypeptide(L)'
;MLMFFLGCAPKYAASESIHNTLEQPTVALSVQSVDFSEQSALVEELLSKNEDRDTQDRLYLIQDLIRDAQGADSSTQQLLKPYIDRLIQIEQRSLSSYDPLIQVESAPNVEESGIASSLEPSSVLEISLDEPSSQELNAQKMESKLSDSERQQMISVFRSRIEQGESLVVLNEIRDCGDRCWPEMWPVWADARDVYIDSQRRLFEEQYRYVLNDPEAKDSLKQLMSLTQEIERLVEAYPQAAQIDKLKRLHYLINQKIDQ
;
A
#
# COMPACT_ATOMS: atom_id res chain seq x y z
N MET A 1 -12.45 -2.88 -85.14
CA MET A 1 -12.56 -2.93 -83.68
C MET A 1 -12.66 -4.41 -83.29
N LEU A 2 -11.75 -4.89 -82.46
CA LEU A 2 -11.43 -6.31 -82.24
C LEU A 2 -12.60 -7.14 -81.67
N MET A 3 -12.71 -8.38 -82.15
CA MET A 3 -13.37 -9.51 -81.46
C MET A 3 -12.47 -10.06 -80.33
N PHE A 4 -12.98 -10.69 -79.26
CA PHE A 4 -12.43 -11.94 -78.66
C PHE A 4 -13.37 -12.53 -77.55
N PHE A 5 -13.96 -13.71 -77.84
CA PHE A 5 -14.25 -14.96 -77.09
C PHE A 5 -14.82 -15.08 -75.65
N LEU A 6 -15.64 -16.15 -75.55
CA LEU A 6 -16.23 -16.88 -74.41
C LEU A 6 -15.21 -17.48 -73.41
N GLY A 7 -15.68 -17.73 -72.18
CA GLY A 7 -15.08 -18.66 -71.22
C GLY A 7 -16.10 -19.18 -70.17
N CYS A 8 -16.22 -20.50 -70.07
CA CYS A 8 -17.15 -21.28 -69.24
C CYS A 8 -16.71 -21.46 -67.75
N ALA A 9 -17.68 -21.91 -66.93
CA ALA A 9 -17.67 -22.27 -65.51
C ALA A 9 -16.67 -23.38 -65.08
N PRO A 10 -16.42 -23.59 -63.77
CA PRO A 10 -17.25 -24.46 -62.87
C PRO A 10 -17.32 -23.92 -61.41
N LYS A 11 -17.88 -24.51 -60.35
CA LYS A 11 -19.00 -25.43 -60.00
C LYS A 11 -18.75 -25.78 -58.51
N TYR A 12 -19.81 -25.91 -57.70
CA TYR A 12 -19.86 -26.41 -56.30
C TYR A 12 -19.36 -25.47 -55.18
N ALA A 13 -19.80 -25.51 -53.92
CA ALA A 13 -20.98 -25.98 -53.18
C ALA A 13 -20.57 -25.88 -51.69
N ALA A 14 -21.37 -25.25 -50.82
CA ALA A 14 -21.43 -25.48 -49.36
C ALA A 14 -22.48 -24.48 -48.82
N SER A 15 -23.68 -24.92 -48.45
CA SER A 15 -24.01 -25.49 -47.14
C SER A 15 -23.91 -24.47 -46.00
N GLU A 16 -24.91 -23.61 -45.87
CA GLU A 16 -25.32 -23.07 -44.57
C GLU A 16 -26.80 -23.43 -44.40
N SER A 17 -27.08 -24.48 -43.63
CA SER A 17 -27.07 -24.51 -42.17
C SER A 17 -28.33 -23.85 -41.61
N ILE A 18 -29.35 -24.69 -41.53
CA ILE A 18 -30.54 -24.61 -40.69
C ILE A 18 -30.29 -23.75 -39.44
N HIS A 19 -30.99 -22.62 -39.36
CA HIS A 19 -31.21 -21.91 -38.10
C HIS A 19 -32.01 -22.84 -37.17
N ASN A 20 -31.30 -23.58 -36.32
CA ASN A 20 -31.87 -24.17 -35.12
C ASN A 20 -31.75 -23.13 -34.00
N THR A 21 -32.80 -22.33 -33.86
CA THR A 21 -33.03 -21.49 -32.67
C THR A 21 -33.40 -22.44 -31.52
N LEU A 22 -32.38 -22.92 -30.80
CA LEU A 22 -32.56 -23.51 -29.48
C LEU A 22 -32.57 -22.36 -28.47
N GLU A 23 -33.79 -21.94 -28.13
CA GLU A 23 -34.08 -21.15 -26.94
C GLU A 23 -33.52 -21.87 -25.70
N GLN A 24 -32.45 -21.34 -25.12
CA GLN A 24 -32.16 -21.52 -23.71
C GLN A 24 -32.69 -20.30 -22.97
N PRO A 25 -33.56 -20.45 -21.97
CA PRO A 25 -33.88 -19.35 -21.07
C PRO A 25 -32.64 -19.11 -20.20
N THR A 26 -31.85 -18.10 -20.54
CA THR A 26 -30.90 -17.50 -19.60
C THR A 26 -31.76 -16.86 -18.50
N VAL A 27 -31.91 -17.58 -17.38
CA VAL A 27 -32.50 -17.02 -16.17
C VAL A 27 -31.56 -15.89 -15.74
N ALA A 28 -31.93 -14.65 -16.06
CA ALA A 28 -31.34 -13.49 -15.44
C ALA A 28 -31.68 -13.57 -13.95
N LEU A 29 -30.73 -14.03 -13.14
CA LEU A 29 -30.77 -13.90 -11.69
C LEU A 29 -31.02 -12.41 -11.40
N SER A 30 -32.22 -12.07 -10.92
CA SER A 30 -32.51 -10.71 -10.48
C SER A 30 -31.64 -10.45 -9.25
N VAL A 31 -30.49 -9.81 -9.46
CA VAL A 31 -29.60 -9.41 -8.38
C VAL A 31 -30.35 -8.32 -7.61
N GLN A 32 -30.90 -8.69 -6.45
CA GLN A 32 -31.64 -7.74 -5.62
C GLN A 32 -30.69 -6.65 -5.12
N SER A 33 -31.16 -5.40 -5.16
CA SER A 33 -30.44 -4.27 -4.57
C SER A 33 -30.20 -4.51 -3.10
N VAL A 34 -29.01 -4.18 -2.63
CA VAL A 34 -28.61 -4.36 -1.24
C VAL A 34 -28.99 -3.13 -0.44
N ASP A 35 -29.67 -3.33 0.69
CA ASP A 35 -29.97 -2.25 1.63
C ASP A 35 -28.76 -1.99 2.55
N PHE A 36 -28.39 -0.70 2.69
CA PHE A 36 -27.31 -0.22 3.55
C PHE A 36 -27.81 0.64 4.73
N SER A 37 -29.12 0.75 4.93
CA SER A 37 -29.72 1.64 5.93
C SER A 37 -29.25 1.33 7.36
N GLU A 38 -29.08 0.03 7.68
CA GLU A 38 -28.56 -0.41 8.97
C GLU A 38 -27.08 0.02 9.17
N GLN A 39 -26.25 -0.13 8.14
CA GLN A 39 -24.85 0.28 8.16
C GLN A 39 -24.72 1.79 8.35
N SER A 40 -25.55 2.59 7.67
CA SER A 40 -25.59 4.04 7.86
C SER A 40 -25.96 4.43 9.29
N ALA A 41 -26.98 3.79 9.88
CA ALA A 41 -27.40 4.06 11.24
C ALA A 41 -26.32 3.70 12.27
N LEU A 42 -25.63 2.57 12.08
CA LEU A 42 -24.53 2.16 12.96
C LEU A 42 -23.35 3.14 12.90
N VAL A 43 -22.99 3.64 11.72
CA VAL A 43 -21.91 4.65 11.59
C VAL A 43 -22.30 5.96 12.26
N GLU A 44 -23.53 6.43 12.08
CA GLU A 44 -24.04 7.64 12.73
C GLU A 44 -24.06 7.51 14.26
N GLU A 45 -24.46 6.33 14.77
CA GLU A 45 -24.38 6.02 16.19
C GLU A 45 -22.92 6.07 16.70
N LEU A 46 -21.96 5.49 15.97
CA LEU A 46 -20.55 5.50 16.35
C LEU A 46 -19.96 6.91 16.32
N LEU A 47 -20.29 7.72 15.32
CA LEU A 47 -19.90 9.14 15.23
C LEU A 47 -20.44 9.94 16.41
N SER A 48 -21.67 9.67 16.84
CA SER A 48 -22.29 10.37 17.98
C SER A 48 -21.67 10.02 19.33
N LYS A 49 -21.01 8.85 19.44
CA LYS A 49 -20.43 8.33 20.69
C LYS A 49 -18.92 8.48 20.78
N ASN A 50 -18.25 8.88 19.70
CA ASN A 50 -16.81 8.94 19.63
C ASN A 50 -16.32 10.38 19.40
N GLU A 51 -15.44 10.87 20.27
CA GLU A 51 -14.83 12.21 20.20
C GLU A 51 -13.38 12.18 19.64
N ASP A 52 -12.82 11.00 19.41
CA ASP A 52 -11.49 10.82 18.83
C ASP A 52 -11.51 11.16 17.35
N ARG A 53 -10.67 12.13 16.96
CA ARG A 53 -10.64 12.69 15.61
C ARG A 53 -10.28 11.65 14.56
N ASP A 54 -9.34 10.76 14.86
CA ASP A 54 -8.89 9.75 13.90
C ASP A 54 -9.99 8.70 13.67
N THR A 55 -10.70 8.31 14.73
CA THR A 55 -11.88 7.44 14.61
C THR A 55 -13.01 8.13 13.87
N GLN A 56 -13.27 9.41 14.12
CA GLN A 56 -14.27 10.17 13.35
C GLN A 56 -13.91 10.24 11.87
N ASP A 57 -12.66 10.54 11.51
CA ASP A 57 -12.21 10.59 10.11
C ASP A 57 -12.40 9.22 9.43
N ARG A 58 -12.10 8.11 10.10
CA ARG A 58 -12.36 6.75 9.57
C ARG A 58 -13.85 6.44 9.45
N LEU A 59 -14.68 6.84 10.42
CA LEU A 59 -16.13 6.66 10.37
C LEU A 59 -16.78 7.48 9.23
N TYR A 60 -16.31 8.71 8.97
CA TYR A 60 -16.74 9.49 7.81
C TYR A 60 -16.36 8.81 6.49
N LEU A 61 -15.16 8.21 6.40
CA LEU A 61 -14.77 7.43 5.22
C LEU A 61 -15.67 6.20 5.02
N ILE A 62 -16.07 5.52 6.09
CA ILE A 62 -17.04 4.41 6.01
C ILE A 62 -18.41 4.94 5.54
N GLN A 63 -18.82 6.12 5.99
CA GLN A 63 -20.08 6.75 5.57
C GLN A 63 -20.09 7.12 4.08
N ASP A 64 -18.98 7.65 3.56
CA ASP A 64 -18.81 7.92 2.13
C ASP A 64 -18.80 6.61 1.32
N LEU A 65 -18.14 5.56 1.82
CA LEU A 65 -18.15 4.25 1.17
C LEU A 65 -19.57 3.64 1.09
N ILE A 66 -20.40 3.83 2.12
CA ILE A 66 -21.81 3.43 2.08
C ILE A 66 -22.57 4.21 1.01
N ARG A 67 -22.36 5.53 0.91
CA ARG A 67 -23.00 6.38 -0.10
C ARG A 67 -22.64 5.95 -1.52
N ASP A 68 -21.36 5.66 -1.75
CA ASP A 68 -20.87 5.19 -3.04
C ASP A 68 -21.41 3.79 -3.37
N ALA A 69 -21.47 2.89 -2.39
CA ALA A 69 -22.03 1.56 -2.56
C ALA A 69 -23.52 1.60 -2.94
N GLN A 70 -24.31 2.50 -2.34
CA GLN A 70 -25.72 2.69 -2.70
C GLN A 70 -25.91 3.14 -4.16
N GLY A 71 -24.94 3.85 -4.73
CA GLY A 71 -24.95 4.29 -6.13
C GLY A 71 -24.36 3.27 -7.12
N ALA A 72 -23.72 2.20 -6.64
CA ALA A 72 -23.09 1.18 -7.48
C ALA A 72 -24.09 0.14 -8.02
N ASP A 73 -23.67 -0.69 -8.98
CA ASP A 73 -24.49 -1.81 -9.45
C ASP A 73 -24.65 -2.90 -8.38
N SER A 74 -25.67 -3.74 -8.53
CA SER A 74 -26.05 -4.72 -7.51
C SER A 74 -24.97 -5.77 -7.21
N SER A 75 -24.06 -6.06 -8.15
CA SER A 75 -22.96 -7.00 -7.90
C SER A 75 -21.88 -6.37 -7.02
N THR A 76 -21.53 -5.12 -7.28
CA THR A 76 -20.64 -4.33 -6.43
C THR A 76 -21.25 -4.08 -5.05
N GLN A 77 -22.55 -3.83 -4.97
CA GLN A 77 -23.26 -3.71 -3.69
C GLN A 77 -23.15 -4.99 -2.84
N GLN A 78 -23.32 -6.17 -3.44
CA GLN A 78 -23.19 -7.45 -2.74
C GLN A 78 -21.77 -7.74 -2.29
N LEU A 79 -20.77 -7.27 -3.03
CA LEU A 79 -19.35 -7.35 -2.65
C LEU A 79 -18.99 -6.38 -1.51
N LEU A 80 -19.53 -5.16 -1.55
CA LEU A 80 -19.16 -4.10 -0.61
C LEU A 80 -19.85 -4.23 0.75
N LYS A 81 -21.07 -4.78 0.81
CA LYS A 81 -21.79 -4.97 2.08
C LYS A 81 -20.98 -5.68 3.17
N PRO A 82 -20.45 -6.90 2.95
CA PRO A 82 -19.68 -7.59 3.98
C PRO A 82 -18.40 -6.84 4.37
N TYR A 83 -17.81 -6.07 3.45
CA TYR A 83 -16.64 -5.25 3.73
C TYR A 83 -16.97 -4.05 4.63
N ILE A 84 -18.04 -3.32 4.31
CA ILE A 84 -18.55 -2.22 5.14
C ILE A 84 -18.93 -2.73 6.52
N ASP A 85 -19.63 -3.88 6.61
CA ASP A 85 -19.97 -4.52 7.88
C ASP A 85 -18.73 -4.81 8.72
N ARG A 86 -17.65 -5.28 8.09
CA ARG A 86 -16.40 -5.56 8.77
C ARG A 86 -15.72 -4.29 9.30
N LEU A 87 -15.72 -3.20 8.53
CA LEU A 87 -15.15 -1.92 8.96
C LEU A 87 -15.91 -1.36 10.17
N ILE A 88 -17.24 -1.40 10.14
CA ILE A 88 -18.09 -0.99 11.27
C ILE A 88 -17.79 -1.82 12.52
N GLN A 89 -17.64 -3.15 12.37
CA GLN A 89 -17.29 -4.03 13.49
C GLN A 89 -15.91 -3.72 14.07
N ILE A 90 -14.93 -3.32 13.26
CA ILE A 90 -13.59 -2.94 13.74
C ILE A 90 -13.70 -1.70 14.62
N GLU A 91 -14.44 -0.67 14.19
CA GLU A 91 -14.62 0.56 14.97
C GLU A 91 -15.51 0.34 16.21
N GLN A 92 -16.48 -0.58 16.16
CA GLN A 92 -17.22 -0.98 17.36
C GLN A 92 -16.30 -1.63 18.41
N ARG A 93 -15.35 -2.47 17.98
CA ARG A 93 -14.41 -3.14 18.89
C ARG A 93 -13.39 -2.18 19.49
N SER A 94 -12.93 -1.19 18.71
CA SER A 94 -12.02 -0.16 19.22
C SER A 94 -12.68 0.69 20.32
N LEU A 95 -13.99 0.91 20.21
CA LEU A 95 -14.82 1.56 21.24
C LEU A 95 -15.16 0.68 22.45
N SER A 96 -15.13 -0.64 22.30
CA SER A 96 -15.53 -1.61 23.35
C SER A 96 -14.47 -1.87 24.42
N SER A 97 -13.26 -1.32 24.30
CA SER A 97 -12.11 -1.49 25.21
C SER A 97 -11.53 -2.92 25.29
N TYR A 98 -10.23 -3.04 24.99
CA TYR A 98 -9.27 -4.06 25.48
C TYR A 98 -9.82 -5.46 25.85
N ASP A 99 -9.73 -6.42 24.91
CA ASP A 99 -9.40 -7.82 25.22
C ASP A 99 -9.10 -8.64 23.95
N PRO A 100 -7.84 -9.02 23.64
CA PRO A 100 -7.60 -10.10 22.70
C PRO A 100 -7.13 -11.34 23.46
N LEU A 101 -8.08 -12.08 24.03
CA LEU A 101 -7.90 -13.52 24.24
C LEU A 101 -8.63 -14.26 23.13
N ILE A 102 -7.96 -14.39 21.99
CA ILE A 102 -8.19 -15.53 21.10
C ILE A 102 -6.86 -16.26 20.99
N GLN A 103 -6.74 -17.33 21.79
CA GLN A 103 -5.73 -18.37 21.65
C GLN A 103 -5.87 -18.97 20.25
N VAL A 104 -4.83 -18.79 19.43
CA VAL A 104 -4.64 -19.59 18.22
C VAL A 104 -3.95 -20.87 18.67
N GLU A 105 -4.66 -21.99 18.58
CA GLU A 105 -4.12 -23.33 18.76
C GLU A 105 -2.96 -23.56 17.79
N SER A 106 -1.84 -23.99 18.36
CA SER A 106 -0.58 -24.28 17.69
C SER A 106 -0.61 -25.65 17.00
N ALA A 107 -0.10 -25.72 15.77
CA ALA A 107 0.60 -26.90 15.20
C ALA A 107 1.31 -26.51 13.89
N PRO A 108 2.32 -27.27 13.42
CA PRO A 108 3.67 -27.36 13.99
C PRO A 108 4.79 -26.98 12.98
N ASN A 109 5.99 -26.81 13.54
CA ASN A 109 7.32 -26.72 12.92
C ASN A 109 7.47 -27.24 11.47
N VAL A 110 8.14 -26.45 10.65
CA VAL A 110 8.99 -26.95 9.56
C VAL A 110 10.39 -26.37 9.76
N GLU A 111 11.32 -27.28 10.04
CA GLU A 111 12.76 -27.04 10.10
C GLU A 111 13.35 -26.77 8.70
N GLU A 112 14.22 -25.77 8.66
CA GLU A 112 15.56 -25.73 8.08
C GLU A 112 15.86 -26.31 6.67
N SER A 113 16.50 -25.47 5.86
CA SER A 113 17.57 -25.74 4.86
C SER A 113 17.39 -24.73 3.72
N GLY A 114 18.33 -23.88 3.31
CA GLY A 114 19.78 -23.92 3.32
C GLY A 114 20.26 -23.47 1.94
N ILE A 115 21.42 -22.79 1.91
CA ILE A 115 22.34 -22.56 0.78
C ILE A 115 22.31 -21.15 0.12
N ALA A 116 23.51 -20.56 0.19
CA ALA A 116 23.96 -19.29 -0.37
C ALA A 116 24.28 -19.36 -1.87
N SER A 117 24.28 -18.21 -2.55
CA SER A 117 25.48 -17.63 -3.18
C SER A 117 25.19 -16.29 -3.86
N SER A 118 25.92 -15.27 -3.39
CA SER A 118 26.62 -14.21 -4.10
C SER A 118 26.40 -14.06 -5.62
N LEU A 119 26.16 -12.82 -6.06
CA LEU A 119 26.87 -12.14 -7.16
C LEU A 119 26.33 -10.69 -7.32
N GLU A 120 27.14 -9.71 -6.89
CA GLU A 120 27.15 -8.34 -7.44
C GLU A 120 27.86 -8.31 -8.83
N PRO A 121 28.03 -7.17 -9.56
CA PRO A 121 27.56 -5.78 -9.36
C PRO A 121 26.96 -5.12 -10.65
N SER A 122 26.43 -3.89 -10.54
CA SER A 122 27.06 -2.68 -11.12
C SER A 122 26.10 -1.49 -11.32
N SER A 123 26.47 -0.37 -10.67
CA SER A 123 26.28 1.05 -11.02
C SER A 123 24.86 1.63 -11.12
N VAL A 124 24.61 2.69 -10.35
CA VAL A 124 24.46 4.07 -10.86
C VAL A 124 24.24 5.07 -9.70
N LEU A 125 24.84 6.26 -9.88
CA LEU A 125 24.74 7.53 -9.13
C LEU A 125 25.63 7.71 -7.87
N GLU A 126 26.90 8.00 -8.14
CA GLU A 126 27.69 8.90 -7.28
C GLU A 126 27.07 10.30 -7.36
N ILE A 127 26.36 10.70 -6.31
CA ILE A 127 26.05 12.10 -6.04
C ILE A 127 27.19 12.60 -5.16
N SER A 128 28.06 13.45 -5.71
CA SER A 128 29.00 14.24 -4.91
C SER A 128 28.21 15.23 -4.07
N LEU A 129 28.00 14.88 -2.79
CA LEU A 129 27.65 15.85 -1.75
C LEU A 129 28.96 16.54 -1.36
N ASP A 130 29.14 17.77 -1.83
CA ASP A 130 30.08 18.68 -1.19
C ASP A 130 29.72 18.77 0.31
N GLU A 131 30.68 18.37 1.15
CA GLU A 131 30.58 18.36 2.61
C GLU A 131 30.25 19.76 3.16
N PRO A 132 29.16 19.94 3.94
CA PRO A 132 29.17 20.96 4.96
C PRO A 132 30.02 20.44 6.12
N SER A 133 31.23 20.98 6.21
CA SER A 133 32.20 20.98 7.32
C SER A 133 31.95 19.96 8.44
N SER A 134 32.88 19.00 8.53
CA SER A 134 33.07 18.05 9.63
C SER A 134 32.87 18.71 11.01
N GLN A 135 31.69 18.51 11.60
CA GLN A 135 31.56 18.36 13.04
C GLN A 135 31.31 16.89 13.30
N GLU A 136 32.40 16.16 13.51
CA GLU A 136 32.41 14.82 14.10
C GLU A 136 31.74 14.87 15.49
N LEU A 137 30.42 14.74 15.50
CA LEU A 137 29.63 14.53 16.71
C LEU A 137 29.51 13.02 16.95
N ASN A 138 30.66 12.44 17.27
CA ASN A 138 30.87 11.34 18.21
C ASN A 138 29.73 10.31 18.36
N ALA A 139 29.76 9.25 17.54
CA ALA A 139 29.12 7.96 17.86
C ALA A 139 29.68 7.31 19.14
N GLN A 140 30.74 7.85 19.76
CA GLN A 140 31.34 7.38 21.02
C GLN A 140 30.95 8.19 22.26
N LYS A 141 30.10 9.24 22.16
CA LYS A 141 29.70 10.06 23.33
C LYS A 141 28.39 9.64 24.02
N MET A 142 27.66 8.66 23.48
CA MET A 142 26.41 8.20 24.12
C MET A 142 26.62 7.23 25.29
N GLU A 143 27.85 6.79 25.57
CA GLU A 143 28.17 6.05 26.81
C GLU A 143 28.46 6.97 28.02
N SER A 144 28.72 8.25 27.78
CA SER A 144 28.86 9.22 28.89
C SER A 144 27.47 9.62 29.38
N LYS A 145 27.30 9.75 30.71
CA LYS A 145 26.06 10.23 31.34
C LYS A 145 25.74 11.66 30.87
N LEU A 146 25.13 11.80 29.71
CA LEU A 146 24.54 13.04 29.25
C LEU A 146 23.57 13.52 30.33
N SER A 147 23.65 14.81 30.65
CA SER A 147 22.64 15.46 31.49
C SER A 147 21.28 15.47 30.78
N ASP A 148 20.20 15.60 31.55
CA ASP A 148 18.85 15.70 30.98
C ASP A 148 18.74 16.86 29.98
N SER A 149 19.45 17.97 30.21
CA SER A 149 19.49 19.10 29.28
C SER A 149 20.19 18.77 27.96
N GLU A 150 21.29 18.00 27.99
CA GLU A 150 21.99 17.59 26.76
C GLU A 150 21.17 16.58 25.96
N ARG A 151 20.44 15.68 26.64
CA ARG A 151 19.47 14.77 26.00
C ARG A 151 18.35 15.52 25.30
N GLN A 152 17.72 16.48 25.98
CA GLN A 152 16.63 17.28 25.40
C GLN A 152 17.11 18.12 24.20
N GLN A 153 18.32 18.68 24.28
CA GLN A 153 18.92 19.39 23.16
C GLN A 153 19.17 18.45 21.96
N MET A 154 19.67 17.24 22.20
CA MET A 154 19.88 16.23 21.16
C MET A 154 18.56 15.84 20.47
N ILE A 155 17.51 15.56 21.26
CA ILE A 155 16.16 15.30 20.74
C ILE A 155 15.65 16.45 19.87
N SER A 156 15.84 17.69 20.32
CA SER A 156 15.45 18.88 19.55
C SER A 156 16.22 19.01 18.23
N VAL A 157 17.51 18.70 18.22
CA VAL A 157 18.34 18.72 17.01
C VAL A 157 17.86 17.66 16.02
N PHE A 158 17.60 16.44 16.48
CA PHE A 158 17.08 15.38 15.63
C PHE A 158 15.72 15.73 15.02
N ARG A 159 14.80 16.29 15.80
CA ARG A 159 13.51 16.76 15.28
C ARG A 159 13.65 17.82 14.20
N SER A 160 14.52 18.82 14.43
CA SER A 160 14.81 19.83 13.42
C SER A 160 15.38 19.24 12.13
N ARG A 161 16.21 18.19 12.22
CA ARG A 161 16.79 17.52 11.05
C ARG A 161 15.76 16.67 10.30
N ILE A 162 14.84 16.01 11.01
CA ILE A 162 13.69 15.33 10.40
C ILE A 162 12.86 16.32 9.58
N GLU A 163 12.56 17.51 10.12
CA GLU A 163 11.83 18.58 9.43
C GLU A 163 12.57 19.10 8.18
N GLN A 164 13.90 19.04 8.18
CA GLN A 164 14.76 19.41 7.04
C GLN A 164 14.86 18.29 5.98
N GLY A 165 14.21 17.15 6.19
CA GLY A 165 14.22 16.03 5.25
C GLY A 165 15.36 15.03 5.48
N GLU A 166 16.12 15.14 6.57
CA GLU A 166 17.22 14.23 6.90
C GLU A 166 16.75 12.98 7.67
N SER A 167 15.48 12.58 7.52
CA SER A 167 14.88 11.50 8.31
C SER A 167 15.63 10.17 8.21
N LEU A 168 16.18 9.81 7.05
CA LEU A 168 17.01 8.61 6.88
C LEU A 168 18.32 8.69 7.67
N VAL A 169 18.94 9.86 7.72
CA VAL A 169 20.19 10.07 8.47
C VAL A 169 19.90 9.93 9.96
N VAL A 170 18.83 10.57 10.43
CA VAL A 170 18.40 10.48 11.83
C VAL A 170 18.05 9.04 12.23
N LEU A 171 17.36 8.27 11.37
CA LEU A 171 17.07 6.86 11.62
C LEU A 171 18.34 6.04 11.85
N ASN A 172 19.37 6.25 11.02
CA ASN A 172 20.63 5.53 11.12
C ASN A 172 21.42 5.93 12.36
N GLU A 173 21.46 7.22 12.69
CA GLU A 173 22.17 7.72 13.87
C GLU A 173 21.52 7.25 15.19
N ILE A 174 20.19 7.19 15.24
CA ILE A 174 19.48 6.71 16.43
C ILE A 174 19.54 5.19 16.56
N ARG A 175 19.64 4.44 15.45
CA ARG A 175 19.72 2.97 15.49
C ARG A 175 20.86 2.46 16.39
N ASP A 176 21.93 3.23 16.51
CA ASP A 176 23.13 2.85 17.26
C ASP A 176 23.09 3.29 18.75
N CYS A 177 21.97 3.85 19.22
CA CYS A 177 21.76 4.34 20.60
C CYS A 177 21.81 3.21 21.66
N GLY A 178 21.49 1.97 21.30
CA GLY A 178 21.42 0.84 22.24
C GLY A 178 20.33 0.98 23.31
N ASP A 179 20.18 -0.04 24.18
CA ASP A 179 19.01 -0.21 25.06
C ASP A 179 18.76 0.94 26.06
N ARG A 180 19.80 1.70 26.43
CA ARG A 180 19.73 2.68 27.52
C ARG A 180 19.10 4.00 27.13
N CYS A 181 19.36 4.51 25.92
CA CYS A 181 18.70 5.72 25.44
C CYS A 181 17.49 5.41 24.54
N TRP A 182 17.24 4.14 24.19
CA TRP A 182 16.14 3.74 23.33
C TRP A 182 14.76 4.24 23.79
N PRO A 183 14.38 4.18 25.08
CA PRO A 183 13.06 4.66 25.51
C PRO A 183 12.83 6.16 25.23
N GLU A 184 13.87 6.98 25.34
CA GLU A 184 13.81 8.43 25.12
C GLU A 184 13.92 8.79 23.65
N MET A 185 14.69 7.99 22.89
CA MET A 185 14.94 8.21 21.47
C MET A 185 13.90 7.55 20.57
N TRP A 186 13.15 6.57 21.08
CA TRP A 186 12.10 5.87 20.35
C TRP A 186 11.05 6.79 19.73
N PRO A 187 10.50 7.81 20.42
CA PRO A 187 9.56 8.73 19.79
C PRO A 187 10.17 9.48 18.60
N VAL A 188 11.42 9.93 18.73
CA VAL A 188 12.14 10.64 17.66
C VAL A 188 12.45 9.71 16.49
N TRP A 189 12.83 8.46 16.78
CA TRP A 189 13.04 7.43 15.78
C TRP A 189 11.75 7.09 15.03
N ALA A 190 10.62 6.98 15.75
CA ALA A 190 9.31 6.74 15.16
C ALA A 190 8.87 7.90 14.27
N ASP A 191 9.08 9.15 14.71
CA ASP A 191 8.84 10.35 13.90
C ASP A 191 9.68 10.31 12.61
N ALA A 192 10.99 10.01 12.72
CA ALA A 192 11.89 9.89 11.58
C ALA A 192 11.46 8.77 10.61
N ARG A 193 11.08 7.61 11.16
CA ARG A 193 10.58 6.45 10.40
C ARG A 193 9.36 6.84 9.58
N ASP A 194 8.38 7.45 10.22
CA ASP A 194 7.11 7.76 9.56
C ASP A 194 7.28 8.84 8.49
N VAL A 195 8.14 9.84 8.72
CA VAL A 195 8.50 10.85 7.71
C VAL A 195 9.26 10.23 6.54
N TYR A 196 10.22 9.33 6.80
CA TYR A 196 10.95 8.61 5.76
C TYR A 196 10.01 7.73 4.92
N ILE A 197 9.12 6.98 5.56
CA ILE A 197 8.17 6.12 4.86
C ILE A 197 7.19 6.94 4.01
N ASP A 198 6.70 8.09 4.50
CA ASP A 198 5.86 8.96 3.70
C ASP A 198 6.60 9.57 2.50
N SER A 199 7.89 9.91 2.65
CA SER A 199 8.68 10.45 1.55
C SER A 199 8.93 9.40 0.46
N GLN A 200 9.26 8.16 0.84
CA GLN A 200 9.39 7.04 -0.10
C GLN A 200 8.06 6.76 -0.82
N ARG A 201 6.94 6.76 -0.10
CA ARG A 201 5.60 6.62 -0.69
C ARG A 201 5.35 7.65 -1.77
N ARG A 202 5.59 8.94 -1.48
CA ARG A 202 5.37 10.04 -2.44
C ARG A 202 6.25 9.87 -3.68
N LEU A 203 7.52 9.51 -3.50
CA LEU A 203 8.45 9.24 -4.61
C LEU A 203 7.93 8.10 -5.50
N PHE A 204 7.48 7.00 -4.90
CA PHE A 204 6.96 5.85 -5.65
C PHE A 204 5.65 6.17 -6.36
N GLU A 205 4.76 6.96 -5.74
CA GLU A 205 3.54 7.44 -6.40
C GLU A 205 3.84 8.32 -7.62
N GLU A 206 4.84 9.19 -7.53
CA GLU A 206 5.27 10.02 -8.65
C GLU A 206 5.84 9.17 -9.79
N GLN A 207 6.71 8.21 -9.47
CA GLN A 207 7.26 7.29 -10.47
C GLN A 207 6.17 6.42 -11.11
N TYR A 208 5.23 5.90 -10.31
CA TYR A 208 4.09 5.16 -10.83
C TYR A 208 3.25 6.02 -11.80
N ARG A 209 2.98 7.28 -11.46
CA ARG A 209 2.27 8.21 -12.36
C ARG A 209 3.03 8.49 -13.63
N TYR A 210 4.36 8.65 -13.55
CA TYR A 210 5.20 8.82 -14.73
C TYR A 210 5.06 7.63 -15.68
N VAL A 211 5.15 6.41 -15.15
CA VAL A 211 4.97 5.16 -15.92
C VAL A 211 3.58 5.07 -16.56
N LEU A 212 2.51 5.47 -15.85
CA LEU A 212 1.16 5.44 -16.43
C LEU A 212 1.00 6.35 -17.65
N ASN A 213 1.78 7.43 -17.74
CA ASN A 213 1.66 8.43 -18.79
C ASN A 213 2.55 8.17 -20.03
N ASP A 214 3.52 7.25 -19.95
CA ASP A 214 4.42 6.89 -21.07
C ASP A 214 4.39 5.37 -21.36
N PRO A 215 3.41 4.90 -22.16
CA PRO A 215 3.18 3.48 -22.41
C PRO A 215 4.17 2.80 -23.36
N GLU A 216 5.11 3.52 -23.99
CA GLU A 216 6.10 2.91 -24.91
C GLU A 216 7.42 2.51 -24.21
N ALA A 217 7.59 2.90 -22.95
CA ALA A 217 8.82 2.63 -22.21
C ALA A 217 8.82 1.19 -21.66
N LYS A 218 9.44 0.25 -22.39
CA LYS A 218 9.81 -1.07 -21.84
C LYS A 218 10.60 -0.97 -20.52
N ASP A 219 11.34 0.13 -20.34
CA ASP A 219 12.05 0.45 -19.11
C ASP A 219 11.11 0.73 -17.92
N SER A 220 9.88 1.16 -18.19
CA SER A 220 8.88 1.43 -17.16
C SER A 220 8.40 0.16 -16.46
N LEU A 221 8.28 -0.98 -17.15
CA LEU A 221 7.93 -2.24 -16.50
C LEU A 221 9.03 -2.68 -15.51
N LYS A 222 10.30 -2.55 -15.91
CA LYS A 222 11.44 -2.85 -15.04
C LYS A 222 11.47 -1.92 -13.82
N GLN A 223 11.18 -0.63 -14.02
CA GLN A 223 11.06 0.33 -12.92
C GLN A 223 9.93 -0.04 -11.96
N LEU A 224 8.75 -0.42 -12.47
CA LEU A 224 7.63 -0.87 -11.62
C LEU A 224 7.98 -2.13 -10.81
N MET A 225 8.66 -3.11 -11.41
CA MET A 225 9.11 -4.30 -10.67
C MET A 225 10.13 -3.96 -9.58
N SER A 226 11.07 -3.04 -9.85
CA SER A 226 12.03 -2.57 -8.85
C SER A 226 11.32 -1.84 -7.70
N LEU A 227 10.31 -1.03 -8.00
CA LEU A 227 9.50 -0.34 -6.99
C LEU A 227 8.74 -1.33 -6.11
N THR A 228 8.18 -2.37 -6.71
CA THR A 228 7.45 -3.44 -6.02
C THR A 228 8.33 -4.08 -4.93
N GLN A 229 9.55 -4.47 -5.29
CA GLN A 229 10.50 -5.07 -4.34
C GLN A 229 10.90 -4.12 -3.22
N GLU A 230 11.08 -2.84 -3.53
CA GLU A 230 11.45 -1.86 -2.51
C GLU A 230 10.30 -1.56 -1.55
N ILE A 231 9.05 -1.53 -2.05
CA ILE A 231 7.87 -1.40 -1.18
C ILE A 231 7.75 -2.62 -0.26
N GLU A 232 7.95 -3.84 -0.77
CA GLU A 232 7.93 -5.05 0.05
C GLU A 232 8.94 -4.98 1.19
N ARG A 233 10.18 -4.58 0.91
CA ARG A 233 11.23 -4.39 1.92
C ARG A 233 10.82 -3.38 2.99
N LEU A 234 10.25 -2.23 2.59
CA LEU A 234 9.81 -1.22 3.55
C LEU A 234 8.62 -1.70 4.40
N VAL A 235 7.69 -2.46 3.80
CA VAL A 235 6.55 -3.06 4.52
C VAL A 235 7.01 -4.09 5.54
N GLU A 236 7.99 -4.92 5.19
CA GLU A 236 8.57 -5.92 6.09
C GLU A 236 9.38 -5.28 7.21
N ALA A 237 10.20 -4.28 6.89
CA ALA A 237 11.05 -3.60 7.87
C ALA A 237 10.25 -2.73 8.85
N TYR A 238 9.14 -2.12 8.39
CA TYR A 238 8.40 -1.12 9.17
C TYR A 238 6.88 -1.36 9.18
N PRO A 239 6.41 -2.52 9.65
CA PRO A 239 5.00 -2.90 9.58
C PRO A 239 4.05 -2.01 10.40
N GLN A 240 4.60 -1.21 11.33
CA GLN A 240 3.87 -0.32 12.22
C GLN A 240 3.95 1.16 11.81
N ALA A 241 4.56 1.49 10.67
CA ALA A 241 4.65 2.88 10.23
C ALA A 241 3.26 3.44 9.88
N ALA A 242 3.02 4.72 10.20
CA ALA A 242 1.70 5.33 10.03
C ALA A 242 1.18 5.30 8.57
N GLN A 243 2.08 5.32 7.58
CA GLN A 243 1.73 5.31 6.15
C GLN A 243 1.87 3.93 5.49
N ILE A 244 2.05 2.85 6.27
CA ILE A 244 2.35 1.53 5.73
C ILE A 244 1.23 0.97 4.86
N ASP A 245 -0.03 1.23 5.21
CA ASP A 245 -1.17 0.74 4.42
C ASP A 245 -1.30 1.46 3.08
N LYS A 246 -0.86 2.72 3.00
CA LYS A 246 -0.79 3.44 1.72
C LYS A 246 0.30 2.87 0.82
N LEU A 247 1.45 2.49 1.39
CA LEU A 247 2.49 1.76 0.65
C LEU A 247 1.97 0.40 0.13
N LYS A 248 1.27 -0.38 0.97
CA LYS A 248 0.65 -1.65 0.52
C LYS A 248 -0.37 -1.42 -0.61
N ARG A 249 -1.17 -0.37 -0.51
CA ARG A 249 -2.11 -0.01 -1.58
C ARG A 249 -1.39 0.36 -2.88
N LEU A 250 -0.30 1.13 -2.79
CA LEU A 250 0.52 1.46 -3.95
C LEU A 250 1.12 0.21 -4.58
N HIS A 251 1.66 -0.70 -3.77
CA HIS A 251 2.17 -1.99 -4.22
C HIS A 251 1.13 -2.79 -4.99
N TYR A 252 -0.10 -2.89 -4.46
CA TYR A 252 -1.21 -3.54 -5.16
C TYR A 252 -1.51 -2.91 -6.52
N LEU A 253 -1.56 -1.57 -6.61
CA LEU A 253 -1.82 -0.86 -7.86
C LEU A 253 -0.71 -1.08 -8.89
N ILE A 254 0.55 -1.10 -8.44
CA ILE A 254 1.70 -1.38 -9.31
C ILE A 254 1.60 -2.80 -9.87
N ASN A 255 1.31 -3.80 -9.04
CA ASN A 255 1.17 -5.19 -9.50
C ASN A 255 0.03 -5.36 -10.49
N GLN A 256 -1.14 -4.75 -10.24
CA GLN A 256 -2.22 -4.73 -11.22
C GLN A 256 -1.80 -4.16 -12.58
N LYS A 257 -0.89 -3.18 -12.58
CA LYS A 257 -0.40 -2.57 -13.82
C LYS A 257 0.64 -3.42 -14.53
N ILE A 258 1.46 -4.18 -13.79
CA ILE A 258 2.43 -5.14 -14.34
C ILE A 258 1.71 -6.30 -15.04
N ASP A 259 0.56 -6.73 -14.52
CA ASP A 259 -0.21 -7.86 -15.05
C ASP A 259 -1.05 -7.53 -16.31
N GLN A 260 -1.14 -6.25 -16.71
CA GLN A 260 -1.92 -5.75 -17.88
C GLN A 260 -1.06 -5.59 -19.13
#